data_AF-Q1JXE7-F1
#
_entry.id   AF-Q1JXE7-F1
#
_cell.length_a   1.000
_cell.length_b   1.000
_cell.length_c   1.000
_cell.angle_alpha   90.00
_cell.angle_beta   90.00
_cell.angle_gamma   90.00
#
_symmetry.space_group_name_H-M   'P 1'
#
loop_
_entity.id
_entity.type
_entity.pdbx_description
1 polymer ?
#
loop_
_entity_poly.entity_id
_entity_poly.type
_entity_poly.pdbx_seq_one_letter_code
_entity_poly.pdbx_strand_id
1 'polypeptide(L)' 'MIAKVSGFLGNVKSELIKVTWPTRKDTYASTVVVIAFVLLVAVFLWGVDNILSVLVKNLLS' A
#
# COMPACT_ATOMS: atom_id res chain seq x y z
N MET A 1 2.24 31.07 -26.09
CA MET A 1 1.69 30.09 -25.11
C MET A 1 2.14 28.65 -25.42
N ILE A 2 2.02 28.18 -26.67
CA ILE A 2 2.42 26.82 -27.11
C ILE A 2 3.93 26.54 -26.91
N ALA A 3 4.81 27.52 -27.15
CA ALA A 3 6.26 27.35 -26.94
C ALA A 3 6.64 27.01 -25.49
N LYS A 4 5.92 27.56 -24.49
CA LYS A 4 6.16 27.27 -23.06
C LYS A 4 5.86 25.79 -22.76
N VAL A 5 4.76 25.26 -23.29
CA VAL A 5 4.34 23.86 -23.10
C VAL A 5 5.36 22.87 -23.67
N SER A 6 5.96 23.17 -24.83
CA SER A 6 7.01 22.32 -25.42
C SER A 6 8.28 22.24 -24.56
N GLY A 7 8.69 23.35 -23.93
CA GLY A 7 9.82 23.37 -22.99
C GLY A 7 9.51 22.64 -21.68
N PHE A 8 8.26 22.74 -21.19
CA PHE A 8 7.80 22.00 -20.01
C PHE A 8 7.82 20.47 -20.23
N LEU A 9 7.39 19.98 -21.40
CA LEU A 9 7.46 18.54 -21.75
C LEU A 9 8.90 18.02 -21.80
N GLY A 10 9.84 18.83 -22.28
CA GLY A 10 11.27 18.50 -22.26
C GLY A 10 11.84 18.38 -20.84
N ASN A 11 11.46 19.31 -19.96
CA ASN A 11 11.85 19.27 -18.55
C ASN A 11 11.25 18.09 -17.79
N VAL A 12 9.96 17.78 -18.02
CA VAL A 12 9.30 16.60 -17.42
C VAL A 12 9.99 15.31 -17.83
N LYS A 13 10.38 15.17 -19.11
CA LYS A 13 11.14 14.00 -19.58
C LYS A 13 12.49 13.87 -18.87
N SER A 14 13.17 14.99 -18.60
CA SER A 14 14.44 15.01 -17.85
C SER A 14 14.27 14.61 -16.38
N GLU A 15 13.17 15.01 -15.74
CA GLU A 15 12.86 14.63 -14.35
C GLU A 15 12.39 13.18 -14.21
N LEU A 16 11.67 12.66 -15.20
CA LEU A 16 11.25 11.25 -15.22
C LEU A 16 12.44 10.27 -15.26
N ILE A 17 13.58 10.68 -15.81
CA ILE A 17 14.81 9.87 -15.82
C ILE A 17 15.49 9.84 -14.43
N LYS A 18 15.22 10.84 -13.58
CA LYS A 18 15.69 10.85 -12.18
C LYS A 18 14.86 9.95 -11.27
N VAL A 19 13.77 9.37 -11.77
CA VAL A 19 12.98 8.37 -11.04
C VAL A 19 13.79 7.08 -10.96
N THR A 20 14.52 6.93 -9.87
CA THR A 20 15.25 5.70 -9.55
C THR A 20 14.23 4.61 -9.21
N TRP A 21 13.86 3.80 -10.20
CA TRP A 21 13.02 2.64 -9.94
C TRP A 21 13.77 1.65 -9.05
N PRO A 22 13.14 1.17 -7.96
CA PRO A 22 13.75 0.20 -7.07
C PRO A 22 14.11 -1.07 -7.84
N THR A 23 15.22 -1.72 -7.45
CA THR A 23 15.63 -2.97 -8.08
C THR A 23 14.61 -4.05 -7.76
N ARG A 24 14.42 -5.03 -8.66
CA ARG A 24 13.42 -6.10 -8.50
C ARG A 24 13.48 -6.77 -7.12
N LYS A 25 14.69 -6.89 -6.54
CA LYS A 25 14.92 -7.49 -5.22
C LYS A 25 14.28 -6.68 -4.08
N ASP A 26 14.35 -5.36 -4.14
CA ASP A 26 13.79 -4.47 -3.12
C ASP A 26 12.25 -4.46 -3.18
N THR A 27 11.70 -4.58 -4.39
CA THR A 27 10.25 -4.71 -4.60
C THR A 27 9.71 -5.98 -3.95
N TYR A 28 10.36 -7.13 -4.16
CA TYR A 28 9.95 -8.39 -3.54
C TYR A 28 10.08 -8.34 -2.01
N ALA A 29 11.17 -7.78 -1.48
CA ALA A 29 11.35 -7.62 -0.03
C ALA A 29 10.22 -6.78 0.58
N SER A 30 9.85 -5.67 -0.06
CA SER A 30 8.75 -4.80 0.38
C SER A 30 7.40 -5.51 0.32
N THR A 31 7.13 -6.30 -0.74
CA THR A 31 5.88 -7.07 -0.87
C THR A 31 5.75 -8.15 0.20
N VAL A 32 6.83 -8.88 0.52
CA VAL A 32 6.81 -9.92 1.56
C VAL A 32 6.48 -9.34 2.93
N VAL A 33 7.05 -8.19 3.27
CA VAL A 33 6.76 -7.50 4.54
C VAL A 33 5.28 -7.09 4.60
N VAL A 34 4.74 -6.53 3.52
CA VAL A 34 3.32 -6.15 3.44
C VAL A 34 2.41 -7.37 3.60
N ILE A 35 2.72 -8.50 2.96
CA ILE A 35 1.95 -9.74 3.10
C ILE A 35 1.96 -10.22 4.55
N ALA A 36 3.12 -10.24 5.20
CA ALA A 36 3.23 -10.62 6.61
C ALA A 36 2.41 -9.70 7.52
N PHE A 37 2.44 -8.39 7.27
CA PHE A 37 1.65 -7.41 8.01
C PHE A 37 0.14 -7.61 7.82
N VAL A 38 -0.32 -7.83 6.59
CA VAL A 38 -1.73 -8.09 6.29
C VAL A 38 -2.22 -9.37 6.98
N LEU A 39 -1.43 -10.43 6.98
CA LEU A 39 -1.76 -11.67 7.69
C LEU A 39 -1.89 -11.45 9.20
N LEU A 40 -0.98 -10.69 9.79
CA LEU A 40 -1.04 -10.35 11.22
C LEU A 40 -2.32 -9.59 11.55
N VAL A 41 -2.64 -8.55 10.77
CA VAL A 41 -3.86 -7.75 10.96
C VAL A 41 -5.12 -8.59 10.76
N ALA A 42 -5.14 -9.49 9.76
CA ALA A 42 -6.27 -10.37 9.50
C ALA A 42 -6.55 -11.31 10.68
N VAL A 43 -5.51 -11.91 11.29
CA VAL A 43 -5.65 -12.75 12.48
C VAL A 43 -6.13 -11.94 13.68
N PHE A 44 -5.61 -10.72 13.86
CA PHE A 44 -6.04 -9.83 14.93
C PHE A 44 -7.52 -9.47 14.82
N LEU A 45 -7.96 -9.01 13.65
CA LEU A 45 -9.37 -8.68 13.40
C LEU A 45 -10.26 -9.90 13.61
N TRP A 46 -9.89 -11.05 13.04
CA TRP A 46 -10.63 -12.29 13.25
C TRP A 46 -10.82 -12.61 14.74
N GLY A 47 -9.78 -12.48 15.57
CA GLY A 47 -9.90 -12.68 17.01
C GLY A 47 -10.87 -11.70 17.67
N VAL A 48 -10.75 -10.41 17.34
CA VAL A 48 -11.62 -9.35 17.88
C VAL A 48 -13.09 -9.56 17.46
N ASP A 49 -13.35 -9.85 16.19
CA ASP A 49 -14.68 -10.07 15.64
C ASP A 49 -15.37 -11.28 16.29
N ASN A 50 -14.62 -12.37 16.57
CA ASN A 50 -15.16 -13.53 17.28
C ASN A 50 -15.54 -13.18 18.71
N ILE A 51 -14.69 -12.43 19.44
CA ILE A 51 -14.97 -12.00 20.82
C ILE A 51 -16.20 -11.10 20.85
N LEU A 52 -16.27 -10.11 19.96
CA LEU A 52 -17.42 -9.20 19.83
C LEU A 52 -18.71 -9.97 19.50
N SER A 53 -18.65 -10.92 18.57
CA SER A 53 -19.81 -11.72 18.18
C SER A 53 -20.36 -12.56 19.33
N VAL A 54 -19.48 -13.16 20.14
CA VAL A 54 -19.87 -13.90 21.36
C VAL A 54 -20.48 -12.95 22.39
N LEU A 55 -19.86 -11.79 22.61
CA LEU A 55 -20.33 -10.80 23.60
C LEU A 55 -21.70 -10.23 23.24
N VAL A 56 -21.89 -9.88 21.96
CA VAL A 56 -23.18 -9.41 21.43
C VAL A 56 -24.25 -10.49 21.53
N LYS A 57 -23.91 -11.75 21.21
CA LYS A 57 -24.85 -12.87 21.34
C LYS A 57 -25.30 -13.09 22.78
N ASN A 58 -24.39 -12.95 23.75
CA ASN A 58 -24.71 -13.06 25.17
C ASN A 58 -25.51 -11.87 25.72
N LEU A 59 -25.42 -10.69 25.10
CA LEU A 59 -26.19 -9.50 25.49
C LEU A 59 -27.61 -9.48 24.90
N LEU A 60 -27.80 -10.09 23.73
CA LEU A 60 -29.09 -10.18 23.04
C LEU A 60 -29.94 -11.40 23.45
N SER A 61 -29.37 -12.36 24.18
CA SER A 61 -30.10 -13.48 24.79
C SER A 61 -30.48 -13.20 26.23
#